data_AF-G0AIQ1-F1
#
_entry.id   AF-G0AIQ1-F1
#
_cell.length_a   1.000
_cell.length_b   1.000
_cell.length_c   1.000
_cell.angle_alpha   90.00
_cell.angle_beta   90.00
_cell.angle_gamma   90.00
#
_symmetry.space_group_name_H-M   'P 1'
#
loop_
_entity.id
_entity.type
_entity.pdbx_description
1 polymer ?
#
loop_
_entity_poly.entity_id
_entity_poly.type
_entity_poly.pdbx_seq_one_letter_code
_entity_poly.pdbx_strand_id
1 'polypeptide(L)'
;MELIVKSLITALLVGVLGVVIWIQRDALIAEKARTDRAEQAISDKDDAIKSLTEAAKKNKVSLSKLQADREGIAATLTERERTIENLQHENAAIRSWADTPLPDAIAGMRDHAAITGADDYRQRMPASNTMQPTGGRAED
;
A
#
# COMPACT_ATOMS: atom_id res chain seq x y z
N MET A 1 -77.88 -48.34 -42.22
CA MET A 1 -76.62 -48.82 -41.61
C MET A 1 -75.42 -47.95 -41.98
N GLU A 2 -75.23 -47.53 -43.24
CA GLU A 2 -74.03 -46.74 -43.62
C GLU A 2 -73.83 -45.41 -42.88
N LEU A 3 -74.90 -44.67 -42.54
CA LEU A 3 -74.78 -43.38 -41.84
C LEU A 3 -74.23 -43.53 -40.41
N ILE A 4 -74.60 -44.61 -39.72
CA ILE A 4 -74.12 -44.94 -38.38
C ILE A 4 -72.65 -45.35 -38.43
N VAL A 5 -72.25 -46.11 -39.44
CA VAL A 5 -70.85 -46.51 -39.65
C VAL A 5 -69.98 -45.30 -39.96
N LYS A 6 -70.45 -44.38 -40.82
CA LYS A 6 -69.72 -43.14 -41.14
C LYS A 6 -69.57 -42.23 -39.92
N SER A 7 -70.60 -42.05 -39.10
CA SER A 7 -70.49 -41.22 -37.89
C SER A 7 -69.53 -41.82 -36.86
N LEU A 8 -69.52 -43.15 -36.70
CA LEU A 8 -68.56 -43.87 -35.86
C LEU A 8 -67.11 -43.68 -36.33
N ILE A 9 -66.85 -43.78 -37.64
CA ILE A 9 -65.51 -43.58 -38.20
C ILE A 9 -65.04 -42.13 -37.98
N THR A 10 -65.89 -41.14 -38.22
CA THR A 10 -65.54 -39.73 -37.98
C THR A 10 -65.26 -39.46 -36.50
N ALA A 11 -66.08 -40.00 -35.59
CA ALA A 11 -65.85 -39.88 -34.15
C ALA A 11 -64.52 -40.51 -33.73
N LEU A 12 -64.18 -41.68 -34.30
CA LEU A 12 -62.91 -42.35 -34.04
C LEU A 12 -61.72 -41.53 -34.54
N LEU A 13 -61.81 -40.97 -35.76
CA LEU A 13 -60.77 -40.09 -36.31
C LEU A 13 -60.56 -38.83 -35.47
N VAL A 14 -61.64 -38.19 -35.00
CA VAL A 14 -61.55 -37.02 -34.11
C VAL A 14 -60.89 -37.40 -32.77
N GLY A 15 -61.24 -38.56 -32.22
CA GLY A 15 -60.61 -39.08 -31.00
C GLY A 15 -59.11 -39.30 -31.18
N VAL A 16 -58.70 -39.94 -32.28
CA VAL A 16 -57.28 -40.17 -32.60
C VAL A 16 -56.54 -38.84 -32.78
N LEU A 17 -57.11 -37.87 -33.50
CA LEU A 17 -56.52 -36.54 -33.67
C LEU A 17 -56.35 -35.80 -32.33
N GLY A 18 -57.34 -35.90 -31.44
CA GLY A 18 -57.25 -35.32 -30.10
C GLY A 18 -56.08 -35.90 -29.29
N VAL A 19 -55.88 -37.22 -29.34
CA VAL A 19 -54.75 -37.89 -28.67
C VAL A 19 -53.41 -37.47 -29.27
N VAL A 20 -53.30 -37.38 -30.60
CA VAL A 20 -52.05 -36.95 -31.26
C VAL A 20 -51.69 -35.51 -30.88
N ILE A 21 -52.66 -34.59 -30.86
CA ILE A 21 -52.44 -33.20 -30.45
C ILE A 21 -52.01 -33.13 -28.99
N TRP A 22 -52.59 -33.96 -28.12
CA TRP A 22 -52.24 -33.99 -26.70
C TRP A 22 -50.78 -34.43 -26.49
N ILE A 23 -50.35 -35.53 -27.12
CA ILE A 23 -48.97 -36.02 -27.04
C ILE A 23 -47.97 -35.00 -27.59
N GLN A 24 -48.29 -34.33 -28.70
CA GLN A 24 -47.41 -33.30 -29.26
C GLN A 24 -47.27 -32.08 -28.34
N ARG A 25 -48.36 -31.66 -27.69
CA ARG A 25 -48.31 -30.56 -26.71
C ARG A 25 -47.45 -30.91 -25.52
N ASP A 26 -47.58 -32.12 -24.97
CA ASP A 26 -46.76 -32.56 -23.84
C ASP A 26 -45.27 -32.60 -24.19
N ALA A 27 -44.93 -33.07 -25.39
CA ALA A 27 -43.55 -33.05 -25.87
C ALA A 27 -43.00 -31.62 -26.01
N LEU A 28 -43.79 -30.68 -26.57
CA LEU A 28 -43.43 -29.27 -26.70
C LEU A 28 -43.26 -28.57 -25.34
N ILE A 29 -44.14 -28.87 -24.38
CA ILE A 29 -44.05 -28.31 -23.02
C ILE A 29 -42.80 -28.84 -22.31
N ALA A 30 -42.50 -30.13 -22.47
CA ALA A 30 -41.30 -30.73 -21.88
C ALA A 30 -40.01 -30.10 -22.43
N GLU A 31 -39.92 -29.88 -23.74
CA GLU A 31 -38.77 -29.21 -24.36
C GLU A 31 -38.66 -27.75 -23.95
N LYS A 32 -39.77 -27.00 -23.95
CA LYS A 32 -39.76 -25.60 -23.51
C LYS A 32 -39.33 -25.47 -22.04
N ALA A 33 -39.82 -26.36 -21.17
CA ALA A 33 -39.41 -26.39 -19.78
C ALA A 33 -37.93 -26.77 -19.58
N ARG A 34 -37.29 -27.48 -20.52
CA ARG A 34 -35.84 -27.72 -20.49
C ARG A 34 -35.08 -26.46 -20.87
N THR A 35 -35.51 -25.77 -21.92
CA THR A 35 -34.91 -24.50 -22.36
C THR A 35 -35.04 -23.41 -21.29
N ASP A 36 -36.22 -23.23 -20.72
CA ASP A 36 -36.46 -22.23 -19.68
C ASP A 36 -35.58 -22.50 -18.44
N ARG A 37 -35.42 -23.78 -18.06
CA ARG A 37 -34.50 -24.16 -16.97
C ARG A 37 -33.03 -23.93 -17.32
N ALA A 38 -32.64 -24.17 -18.56
CA ALA A 38 -31.28 -23.90 -19.02
C ALA A 38 -30.99 -22.40 -19.01
N GLU A 39 -31.94 -21.57 -19.46
CA GLU A 39 -31.85 -20.12 -19.44
C GLU A 39 -31.78 -19.57 -18.02
N GLN A 40 -32.62 -20.09 -17.10
CA GLN A 40 -32.52 -19.77 -15.67
C GLN A 40 -31.16 -20.15 -15.09
N ALA A 41 -30.67 -21.36 -15.38
CA ALA A 41 -29.36 -21.80 -14.90
C ALA A 41 -28.20 -20.97 -15.48
N ILE A 42 -28.34 -20.42 -16.69
CA ILE A 42 -27.38 -19.48 -17.27
C ILE A 42 -27.46 -18.14 -16.54
N SER A 43 -28.65 -17.59 -16.32
CA SER A 43 -28.84 -16.34 -15.57
C SER A 43 -28.25 -16.43 -14.15
N ASP A 44 -28.52 -17.53 -13.44
CA ASP A 44 -27.99 -17.76 -12.09
C ASP A 44 -26.46 -17.81 -12.09
N LYS A 45 -25.87 -18.42 -13.13
CA LYS A 45 -24.41 -18.46 -13.30
C LYS A 45 -23.84 -17.08 -13.62
N ASP A 46 -24.50 -16.30 -14.47
CA ASP A 46 -24.06 -14.94 -14.82
C ASP A 46 -24.09 -14.04 -13.59
N ASP A 47 -25.12 -14.13 -12.76
CA ASP A 47 -25.21 -13.41 -11.48
C ASP A 47 -24.12 -13.85 -10.50
N ALA A 48 -23.85 -15.15 -10.41
CA ALA A 48 -22.76 -15.68 -9.60
C ALA A 48 -21.39 -15.18 -10.09
N ILE A 49 -21.14 -15.21 -11.40
CA ILE A 49 -19.90 -14.71 -12.01
C ILE A 49 -19.73 -13.22 -11.74
N LYS A 50 -20.80 -12.43 -11.88
CA LYS A 50 -20.78 -10.99 -11.60
C LYS A 50 -20.41 -10.72 -10.14
N SER A 51 -21.06 -11.41 -9.20
CA SER A 51 -20.77 -11.32 -7.77
C SER A 51 -19.31 -11.69 -7.45
N LEU A 52 -18.83 -12.80 -8.00
CA LEU A 52 -17.44 -13.24 -7.82
C LEU A 52 -16.44 -12.25 -8.41
N THR A 53 -16.75 -11.67 -9.56
CA THR A 53 -15.90 -10.65 -10.21
C THR A 53 -15.84 -9.38 -9.39
N GLU A 54 -16.97 -8.92 -8.85
CA GLU A 54 -17.02 -7.77 -7.95
C GLU A 54 -16.24 -8.04 -6.65
N ALA A 55 -16.38 -9.22 -6.06
CA ALA A 55 -15.62 -9.64 -4.89
C ALA A 55 -14.11 -9.70 -5.18
N ALA A 56 -13.71 -10.27 -6.32
CA ALA A 56 -12.32 -10.32 -6.75
C ALA A 56 -11.74 -8.92 -6.98
N LYS A 57 -12.51 -8.01 -7.58
CA LYS A 57 -12.09 -6.60 -7.77
C LYS A 57 -11.87 -5.91 -6.43
N LYS A 58 -12.79 -6.07 -5.47
CA LYS A 58 -12.64 -5.53 -4.11
C LYS A 58 -11.39 -6.10 -3.43
N ASN A 59 -11.20 -7.42 -3.50
CA ASN A 59 -10.04 -8.08 -2.91
C ASN A 59 -8.72 -7.58 -3.52
N LYS A 60 -8.66 -7.39 -4.85
CA LYS A 60 -7.48 -6.83 -5.53
C LYS A 60 -7.13 -5.43 -5.01
N VAL A 61 -8.12 -4.57 -4.78
CA VAL A 61 -7.90 -3.24 -4.20
C VAL A 61 -7.37 -3.35 -2.77
N SER A 62 -7.96 -4.22 -1.94
CA SER A 62 -7.49 -4.45 -0.57
C SER A 62 -6.06 -4.99 -0.52
N LEU A 63 -5.72 -5.95 -1.40
CA LEU A 63 -4.36 -6.49 -1.51
C LEU A 63 -3.36 -5.43 -1.97
N SER A 64 -3.72 -4.60 -2.95
CA SER A 64 -2.88 -3.49 -3.39
C SER A 64 -2.62 -2.48 -2.27
N LYS A 65 -3.64 -2.18 -1.46
CA LYS A 65 -3.47 -1.30 -0.29
C LYS A 65 -2.54 -1.93 0.74
N LEU A 66 -2.76 -3.21 1.07
CA LEU A 66 -1.91 -3.93 2.02
C LEU A 66 -0.45 -4.01 1.54
N GLN A 67 -0.24 -4.16 0.24
CA GLN A 67 1.09 -4.14 -0.36
C GLN A 67 1.74 -2.76 -0.22
N ALA A 68 1.02 -1.68 -0.54
CA ALA A 68 1.51 -0.32 -0.35
C ALA A 68 1.86 -0.02 1.13
N ASP A 69 1.02 -0.48 2.07
CA ASP A 69 1.27 -0.34 3.50
C ASP A 69 2.55 -1.11 3.92
N ARG A 70 2.76 -2.32 3.39
CA ARG A 70 3.99 -3.10 3.65
C ARG A 70 5.23 -2.42 3.11
N GLU A 71 5.17 -1.87 1.90
CA GLU A 71 6.29 -1.13 1.28
C GLU A 71 6.61 0.13 2.11
N GLY A 72 5.60 0.86 2.58
CA GLY A 72 5.79 2.02 3.46
C GLY A 72 6.40 1.66 4.82
N ILE A 73 5.98 0.55 5.42
CA ILE A 73 6.57 0.03 6.67
C ILE A 73 8.03 -0.37 6.45
N ALA A 74 8.35 -1.07 5.35
CA ALA A 74 9.72 -1.49 5.04
C ALA A 74 10.64 -0.29 4.81
N ALA A 75 10.17 0.74 4.09
CA ALA A 75 10.90 1.98 3.90
C ALA A 75 11.15 2.69 5.23
N THR A 76 10.13 2.79 6.08
CA THR A 76 10.25 3.39 7.42
C THR A 76 11.21 2.62 8.29
N LEU A 77 11.19 1.28 8.25
CA LEU A 77 12.08 0.43 9.05
C LEU A 77 13.55 0.66 8.66
N THR A 78 13.84 0.72 7.35
CA THR A 78 15.19 0.98 6.83
C THR A 78 15.68 2.36 7.28
N GLU A 79 14.81 3.37 7.22
CA GLU A 79 15.15 4.73 7.66
C GLU A 79 15.43 4.79 9.18
N ARG A 80 14.62 4.06 9.97
CA ARG A 80 14.81 3.97 11.42
C ARG A 80 16.12 3.28 11.77
N GLU A 81 16.46 2.20 11.09
CA GLU A 81 17.72 1.48 11.28
C GLU A 81 18.91 2.39 10.98
N ARG A 82 18.91 3.06 9.82
CA ARG A 82 19.94 4.04 9.46
C ARG A 82 20.05 5.18 10.48
N THR A 83 18.92 5.68 10.97
CA THR A 83 18.89 6.74 11.99
C THR A 83 19.53 6.26 13.29
N ILE A 84 19.21 5.04 13.75
CA ILE A 84 19.78 4.46 14.96
C ILE A 84 21.28 4.27 14.81
N GLU A 85 21.74 3.72 13.68
CA GLU A 85 23.17 3.57 13.40
C GLU A 85 23.90 4.91 13.41
N ASN A 86 23.33 5.93 12.77
CA ASN A 86 23.92 7.27 12.76
C ASN A 86 24.00 7.87 14.17
N LEU A 87 22.91 7.80 14.94
CA LEU A 87 22.90 8.28 16.33
C LEU A 87 23.91 7.53 17.21
N GLN A 88 24.06 6.22 17.00
CA GLN A 88 25.05 5.42 17.71
C GLN A 88 26.48 5.84 17.36
N HIS A 89 26.76 6.10 16.08
CA HIS A 89 28.07 6.56 15.62
C HIS A 89 28.40 7.96 16.15
N GLU A 90 27.47 8.91 16.04
CA GLU A 90 27.63 10.27 16.56
C GLU A 90 27.86 10.26 18.08
N ASN A 91 27.12 9.44 18.82
CA ASN A 91 27.31 9.34 20.27
C ASN A 91 28.70 8.82 20.64
N ALA A 92 29.19 7.80 19.92
CA ALA A 92 30.52 7.26 20.12
C ALA A 92 31.62 8.29 19.78
N ALA A 93 31.45 9.03 18.68
CA ALA A 93 32.37 10.10 18.29
C ALA A 93 32.42 11.23 19.32
N ILE A 94 31.26 11.69 19.83
CA ILE A 94 31.18 12.71 20.88
C ILE A 94 31.84 12.22 22.17
N ARG A 95 31.59 10.97 22.56
CA ARG A 95 32.22 10.37 23.75
C ARG A 95 33.74 10.30 23.59
N SER A 96 34.23 9.83 22.44
CA SER A 96 35.66 9.80 22.14
C SER A 96 36.31 11.19 22.15
N TRP A 97 35.62 12.22 21.64
CA TRP A 97 36.10 13.60 21.69
C TRP A 97 36.18 14.12 23.13
N ALA A 98 35.16 13.84 23.95
CA ALA A 98 35.13 14.26 25.35
C ALA A 98 36.21 13.55 26.20
N ASP A 99 36.54 12.29 25.88
CA ASP A 99 37.59 11.52 26.54
C ASP A 99 39.02 11.90 26.05
N THR A 100 39.13 12.68 24.97
CA THR A 100 40.45 13.12 24.47
C THR A 100 41.04 14.20 25.39
N PRO A 101 42.26 14.01 25.93
CA PRO A 101 42.88 14.99 26.80
C PRO A 101 43.11 16.33 26.07
N LEU A 102 42.84 17.44 26.75
CA LEU A 102 43.04 18.78 26.19
C LEU A 102 44.52 18.99 25.83
N PRO A 103 44.83 19.60 24.66
CA PRO A 103 46.19 19.98 24.33
C PRO A 103 46.79 20.91 25.39
N ASP A 104 48.07 20.69 25.72
CA ASP A 104 48.78 21.42 26.79
C ASP A 104 48.71 22.95 26.65
N ALA A 105 48.68 23.46 25.42
CA ALA A 105 48.53 24.88 25.13
C ALA A 105 47.21 25.48 25.66
N ILE A 106 46.13 24.70 25.66
CA ILE A 106 44.81 25.11 26.17
C ILE A 106 44.70 24.80 27.67
N ALA A 107 45.27 23.67 28.13
CA ALA A 107 45.31 23.35 29.55
C ALA A 107 46.08 24.42 30.35
N GLY A 108 47.23 24.86 29.85
CA GLY A 108 48.01 25.95 30.44
C GLY A 108 47.32 27.31 30.35
N MET A 109 46.50 27.54 29.32
CA MET A 109 45.62 28.72 29.27
C MET A 109 44.55 28.69 30.35
N ARG A 110 44.23 27.56 30.98
CA ARG A 110 43.27 27.48 32.11
C ARG A 110 43.96 27.62 33.46
N ASP A 111 45.26 27.42 33.50
CA ASP A 111 46.13 27.49 34.67
C ASP A 111 46.62 28.93 34.92
N HIS A 112 45.73 29.91 34.77
CA HIS A 112 46.04 31.30 35.09
C HIS A 112 45.78 31.54 36.58
N ALA A 113 46.81 32.03 37.27
CA ALA A 113 46.71 32.50 38.64
C ALA A 113 45.51 33.47 38.79
N ALA A 114 44.67 33.20 39.80
CA ALA A 114 43.47 33.96 40.09
C ALA A 114 43.80 35.46 40.24
N ILE A 115 43.17 36.31 39.43
CA ILE A 115 43.38 37.75 39.47
C ILE A 115 42.65 38.29 40.72
N THR A 116 43.40 38.49 41.81
CA THR A 116 42.88 38.95 43.11
C THR A 116 42.86 40.47 43.26
N GLY A 117 42.69 41.23 42.17
CA GLY A 117 42.58 42.69 42.22
C GLY A 117 42.65 43.40 40.86
N ALA A 118 42.12 44.62 40.81
CA ALA A 118 42.03 45.42 39.58
C ALA A 118 43.40 45.87 39.01
N ASP A 119 44.43 45.99 39.85
CA ASP A 119 45.79 46.33 39.40
C ASP A 119 46.51 45.16 38.71
N ASP A 120 46.27 43.94 39.19
CA ASP A 120 46.85 42.72 38.62
C ASP A 120 46.23 42.42 37.23
N TYR A 121 45.00 42.87 37.00
CA TYR A 121 44.36 42.86 35.68
C TYR A 121 45.06 43.81 34.69
N ARG A 122 45.46 45.01 35.14
CA ARG A 122 46.11 46.02 34.28
C ARG A 122 47.54 45.65 33.86
N GLN A 123 48.29 44.94 34.71
CA GLN A 123 49.63 44.45 34.37
C GLN A 123 49.63 43.30 33.36
N ARG A 124 48.53 42.53 33.29
CA ARG A 124 48.40 41.37 32.40
C ARG A 124 47.88 41.72 31.01
N MET A 125 47.31 42.91 30.81
CA MET A 125 46.98 43.39 29.46
C MET A 125 48.29 43.65 28.70
N PRO A 126 48.58 42.90 27.61
CA PRO A 126 49.68 43.28 26.74
C PRO A 126 49.37 44.69 26.23
N ALA A 127 50.33 45.61 26.34
CA ALA A 127 50.25 46.88 25.63
C ALA A 127 49.88 46.56 24.19
N SER A 128 48.79 47.14 23.70
CA SER A 128 48.20 46.88 22.39
C SER A 128 49.30 46.85 21.33
N ASN A 129 49.77 45.66 20.97
CA ASN A 129 50.71 45.52 19.88
C ASN A 129 49.87 45.81 18.65
N THR A 130 50.08 46.98 18.05
CA THR A 130 49.40 47.44 16.84
C THR A 130 49.44 46.31 15.82
N MET A 131 48.28 45.77 15.47
CA MET A 131 48.17 44.74 14.45
C MET A 131 48.75 45.30 13.15
N GLN A 132 49.64 44.54 12.53
CA GLN A 132 50.26 44.88 11.25
C GLN A 132 49.16 45.07 10.20
N PRO A 133 49.12 46.18 9.45
CA PRO A 133 48.10 46.35 8.42
C PRO A 133 48.29 45.26 7.36
N THR A 134 47.20 44.57 7.04
CA THR A 134 47.13 43.62 5.92
C THR A 134 47.37 44.38 4.62
N GLY A 135 48.63 44.50 4.23
CA GLY A 135 49.07 45.16 3.00
C GLY A 135 49.21 44.16 1.86
N GLY A 136 48.18 44.10 1.01
CA GLY A 136 48.27 44.05 -0.45
C GLY A 136 48.92 42.83 -1.13
N ARG A 137 48.08 42.02 -1.79
CA ARG A 137 48.32 41.60 -3.17
C ARG A 137 46.98 41.24 -3.83
N ALA A 138 46.40 42.19 -4.55
CA ALA A 138 45.51 41.88 -5.65
C ALA A 138 46.43 41.71 -6.87
N GLU A 139 46.45 40.51 -7.43
CA GLU A 139 47.08 40.21 -8.71
C GLU A 139 45.97 40.04 -9.74
N ASP A 140 46.12 40.80 -10.81
CA ASP A 140 45.39 40.70 -12.07
C ASP A 140 45.80 39.43 -12.85
#